data_AF-A0A9D4SQ40-F1
#
_entry.id   AF-A0A9D4SQ40-F1
#
_cell.length_a   1.000
_cell.length_b   1.000
_cell.length_c   1.000
_cell.angle_alpha   90.00
_cell.angle_beta   90.00
_cell.angle_gamma   90.00
#
_symmetry.space_group_name_H-M   'P 1'
#
loop_
_entity.id
_entity.type
_entity.pdbx_description
1 polymer ?
#
loop_
_entity_poly.entity_id
_entity_poly.type
_entity_poly.pdbx_seq_one_letter_code
_entity_poly.pdbx_strand_id
1 'polypeptide(L)'
;MNAAFITVLFIASFVFKVSSTLPPNCAEVTCNRDSCSQFDCSCGTYKDLCGCCDLCHKCPDEQCNSYFFDLCSSGHECVLDNPSTRFEHGGVGHCKPRNATTNSSRRS
;
A
#
# COMPACT_ATOMS: atom_id res chain seq x y z
N MET A 1 -17.40 -29.74 32.40
CA MET A 1 -17.22 -28.49 31.63
C MET A 1 -18.60 -27.93 31.33
N ASN A 2 -18.97 -26.80 31.95
CA ASN A 2 -20.33 -26.27 31.84
C ASN A 2 -20.54 -25.65 30.46
N ALA A 3 -21.58 -26.09 29.75
CA ALA A 3 -21.88 -25.63 28.39
C ALA A 3 -21.95 -24.10 28.28
N ALA A 4 -22.44 -23.43 29.33
CA ALA A 4 -22.48 -21.97 29.41
C ALA A 4 -21.10 -21.30 29.30
N PHE A 5 -20.04 -21.92 29.85
CA PHE A 5 -18.68 -21.39 29.75
C PHE A 5 -18.14 -21.48 28.32
N ILE A 6 -18.48 -22.55 27.61
CA ILE A 6 -18.06 -22.76 26.22
C ILE A 6 -18.73 -21.71 25.32
N THR A 7 -20.02 -21.46 25.51
CA THR A 7 -20.76 -20.46 24.72
C THR A 7 -20.24 -19.05 24.91
N VAL A 8 -19.86 -18.66 26.14
CA VAL A 8 -19.30 -17.32 26.42
C VAL A 8 -17.93 -17.14 25.74
N LEU A 9 -17.08 -18.17 25.74
CA LEU A 9 -15.77 -18.11 25.07
C LEU A 9 -15.89 -17.98 23.55
N PHE A 10 -16.87 -18.66 22.94
CA PHE A 10 -17.11 -18.55 21.50
C PHE A 10 -17.59 -17.15 21.09
N ILE A 11 -18.42 -16.49 21.91
CA ILE A 11 -18.91 -15.13 21.59
C ILE A 11 -17.78 -14.10 21.68
N ALA A 12 -16.84 -14.25 22.61
CA ALA A 12 -15.74 -13.31 22.80
C ALA A 12 -14.75 -13.28 21.62
N SER A 13 -14.54 -14.39 20.90
CA SER A 13 -13.57 -14.46 19.79
C SER A 13 -14.04 -13.76 18.51
N PHE A 14 -15.35 -13.57 18.32
CA PHE A 14 -15.89 -12.86 17.15
C PHE A 14 -15.76 -11.33 17.21
N VAL A 15 -15.38 -10.76 18.36
CA VAL A 15 -15.31 -9.30 18.57
C VAL A 15 -13.95 -8.71 18.19
N PHE A 16 -12.89 -9.52 18.12
CA PHE A 16 -11.55 -9.03 17.78
C PHE A 16 -11.34 -8.91 16.27
N LYS A 17 -11.96 -7.90 15.65
CA LYS A 17 -11.51 -7.42 14.34
C LYS A 17 -10.32 -6.48 14.55
N VAL A 18 -9.11 -7.04 14.69
CA VAL A 18 -7.89 -6.25 14.75
C VAL A 18 -7.28 -6.19 13.36
N SER A 19 -7.54 -5.11 12.64
CA SER A 19 -6.62 -4.67 11.58
C SER A 19 -6.74 -3.17 11.43
N SER A 20 -5.96 -2.47 12.25
CA SER A 20 -5.55 -1.11 11.92
C SER A 20 -4.06 -1.19 11.70
N THR A 21 -3.61 -1.17 10.44
CA THR A 21 -2.23 -0.78 10.13
C THR A 21 -2.17 0.71 10.47
N LEU A 22 -1.79 1.04 11.72
CA LEU A 22 -1.60 2.44 12.09
C LEU A 22 -0.49 3.01 11.19
N PRO A 23 -0.67 4.23 10.65
CA PRO A 23 0.42 4.90 9.96
C PRO A 23 1.63 5.02 10.90
N PRO A 24 2.86 4.94 10.37
CA PRO A 24 4.05 5.06 11.20
C PRO A 24 4.03 6.40 11.97
N ASN A 25 4.45 6.39 13.23
CA ASN A 25 4.61 7.60 14.01
C ASN A 25 5.82 8.41 13.49
N CYS A 26 5.61 9.21 12.46
CA CYS A 26 6.66 9.99 11.83
C CYS A 26 7.24 11.10 12.74
N ALA A 27 6.61 11.41 13.88
CA ALA A 27 7.14 12.40 14.83
C ALA A 27 8.39 11.91 15.58
N GLU A 28 8.56 10.58 15.70
CA GLU A 28 9.72 9.96 16.36
C GLU A 28 10.82 9.54 15.37
N VAL A 29 10.55 9.64 14.06
CA VAL A 29 11.51 9.30 13.02
C VAL A 29 12.44 10.49 12.79
N THR A 30 13.66 10.42 13.33
CA THR A 30 14.71 11.38 12.97
C THR A 30 15.19 11.08 11.56
N CYS A 31 14.81 11.92 10.60
CA CYS A 31 15.19 11.74 9.20
C CYS A 31 16.71 11.91 9.01
N ASN A 32 17.40 10.80 8.78
CA ASN A 32 18.81 10.81 8.39
C ASN A 32 18.95 10.58 6.88
N ARG A 33 19.13 11.65 6.12
CA ARG A 33 19.23 11.58 4.65
C ARG A 33 20.44 10.80 4.16
N ASP A 34 21.51 10.74 4.95
CA ASP A 34 22.73 10.00 4.57
C ASP A 34 22.53 8.49 4.64
N SER A 35 21.51 8.02 5.36
CA SER A 35 21.10 6.60 5.37
C SER A 35 20.14 6.22 4.26
N CYS A 36 19.63 7.20 3.50
CA CYS A 36 18.76 6.92 2.37
C CYS A 36 19.57 6.30 1.23
N SER A 37 19.02 5.26 0.62
CA SER A 37 19.62 4.70 -0.59
C SER A 37 19.55 5.72 -1.72
N GLN A 38 20.67 5.96 -2.40
CA GLN A 38 20.73 6.83 -3.56
C GLN A 38 20.43 6.02 -4.81
N PHE A 39 19.37 6.40 -5.51
CA PHE A 39 18.94 5.78 -6.75
C PHE A 39 18.90 6.82 -7.87
N ASP A 40 19.28 6.41 -9.08
CA ASP A 40 19.07 7.22 -10.28
C ASP A 40 17.69 6.87 -10.87
N CYS A 41 16.68 7.68 -10.54
CA CYS A 41 15.30 7.39 -10.89
C CYS A 41 14.92 8.00 -12.25
N SER A 42 14.87 7.16 -13.29
CA SER A 42 14.53 7.58 -14.66
C SER A 42 13.13 8.19 -14.83
N CYS A 43 12.17 7.79 -13.97
CA CYS A 43 10.76 8.16 -14.09
C CYS A 43 10.27 9.08 -12.95
N GLY A 44 11.21 9.71 -12.24
CA GLY A 44 10.96 10.63 -11.14
C GLY A 44 11.02 9.97 -9.76
N THR A 45 10.93 10.80 -8.72
CA THR A 45 11.01 10.40 -7.31
C THR A 45 9.77 10.79 -6.53
N TYR A 46 9.46 10.04 -5.48
CA TYR A 46 8.49 10.39 -4.45
C TYR A 46 9.08 10.19 -3.05
N LYS A 47 8.50 10.83 -2.05
CA LYS A 47 8.93 10.65 -0.67
C LYS A 47 8.32 9.39 -0.05
N ASP A 48 9.08 8.73 0.82
CA ASP A 48 8.57 7.66 1.68
C ASP A 48 7.39 8.12 2.56
N LEU A 49 6.77 7.19 3.29
CA LEU A 49 5.57 7.47 4.12
C LEU A 49 5.77 8.61 5.13
N CYS A 50 7.00 8.88 5.56
CA CYS A 50 7.31 9.94 6.53
C CYS A 50 7.95 11.18 5.89
N GLY A 51 8.05 11.27 4.57
CA GLY A 51 8.60 12.45 3.89
C GLY A 51 10.12 12.55 3.86
N CYS A 52 10.85 11.51 4.27
CA CYS A 52 12.30 11.55 4.49
C CYS A 52 13.08 11.21 3.22
N CYS A 53 13.10 9.93 2.86
CA CYS A 53 13.88 9.43 1.73
C CYS A 53 13.13 9.58 0.41
N ASP A 54 13.90 9.81 -0.67
CA ASP A 54 13.39 9.75 -2.04
C ASP A 54 13.42 8.31 -2.54
N LEU A 55 12.27 7.83 -3.02
CA LEU A 55 12.06 6.53 -3.63
C LEU A 55 11.75 6.72 -5.12
N CYS A 56 12.13 5.75 -5.95
CA CYS A 56 11.88 5.83 -7.39
C CYS A 56 10.45 5.44 -7.73
N HIS A 57 9.83 6.24 -8.60
CA HIS A 57 8.61 5.81 -9.27
C HIS A 57 8.87 4.63 -10.21
N LYS A 58 7.88 3.74 -10.30
CA LYS A 58 7.79 2.72 -11.34
C LYS A 58 7.49 3.38 -12.69
N CYS A 59 8.25 3.01 -13.71
CA CYS A 59 8.11 3.55 -15.05
C CYS A 59 6.84 3.05 -15.75
N PRO A 60 6.38 3.72 -16.83
CA PRO A 60 5.29 3.20 -17.66
C PRO A 60 5.55 1.76 -18.09
N ASP A 61 4.51 0.92 -18.00
CA ASP A 61 4.56 -0.52 -18.28
C ASP A 61 5.52 -1.34 -17.41
N GLU A 62 6.14 -0.75 -16.39
CA GLU A 62 6.91 -1.52 -15.41
C GLU A 62 5.98 -2.28 -14.46
N GLN A 63 6.44 -3.45 -14.00
CA GLN A 63 5.77 -4.22 -12.97
C GLN A 63 5.66 -3.41 -11.67
N CYS A 64 4.48 -3.41 -11.07
CA CYS A 64 4.17 -2.71 -9.84
C CYS A 64 3.31 -3.57 -8.92
N ASN A 65 3.40 -3.31 -7.62
CA ASN A 65 2.55 -3.94 -6.63
C ASN A 65 2.09 -2.94 -5.56
N SER A 66 0.79 -2.62 -5.58
CA SER A 66 0.19 -1.67 -4.62
C SER A 66 0.25 -2.17 -3.17
N TYR A 67 0.39 -3.48 -2.91
CA TYR A 67 0.57 -4.01 -1.56
C TYR A 67 1.95 -3.68 -0.99
N PHE A 68 2.98 -3.56 -1.84
CA PHE A 68 4.32 -3.10 -1.45
C PHE A 68 4.49 -1.57 -1.52
N PHE A 69 3.40 -0.82 -1.73
CA PHE A 69 3.40 0.63 -1.88
C PHE A 69 4.22 1.14 -3.08
N ASP A 70 4.32 0.34 -4.14
CA ASP A 70 4.91 0.80 -5.39
C ASP A 70 4.04 1.91 -6.02
N LEU A 71 4.66 3.05 -6.33
CA LEU A 71 4.00 4.17 -6.99
C LEU A 71 4.50 4.34 -8.43
N CYS A 72 3.57 4.31 -9.38
CA CYS A 72 3.85 4.62 -10.77
C CYS A 72 4.16 6.11 -10.98
N SER A 73 4.90 6.40 -12.05
CA SER A 73 5.19 7.76 -12.50
C SER A 73 3.92 8.58 -12.78
N SER A 74 4.07 9.91 -12.84
CA SER A 74 2.94 10.83 -13.00
C SER A 74 2.00 10.42 -14.16
N GLY A 75 0.69 10.45 -13.90
CA GLY A 75 -0.34 10.08 -14.88
C GLY A 75 -0.54 8.57 -15.07
N HIS A 76 0.18 7.72 -14.34
CA HIS A 76 0.02 6.26 -14.38
C HIS A 76 -0.50 5.73 -13.05
N GLU A 77 -1.22 4.60 -13.10
CA GLU A 77 -1.69 3.87 -11.93
C GLU A 77 -1.29 2.39 -12.05
N CYS A 78 -1.10 1.75 -10.90
CA CYS A 78 -0.77 0.33 -10.86
C CYS A 78 -2.03 -0.50 -11.07
N VAL A 79 -2.14 -1.13 -12.24
CA VAL A 79 -3.32 -1.92 -12.63
C VAL A 79 -2.95 -3.40 -12.57
N LEU A 80 -3.75 -4.19 -11.85
CA LEU A 80 -3.61 -5.66 -11.80
C LEU A 80 -3.74 -6.25 -13.20
N ASP A 81 -2.83 -7.16 -13.55
CA ASP A 81 -2.91 -7.92 -14.80
C ASP A 81 -4.09 -8.90 -14.78
N ASN A 82 -4.27 -9.55 -13.62
CA ASN A 82 -5.36 -10.48 -13.39
C ASN A 82 -6.25 -9.98 -12.24
N PRO A 83 -7.48 -9.52 -12.51
CA PRO A 83 -8.38 -9.01 -11.47
C PRO A 83 -8.83 -10.09 -10.47
N SER A 84 -8.67 -11.38 -10.80
CA SER A 84 -8.99 -12.49 -9.89
C SER A 84 -7.90 -12.75 -8.84
N THR A 85 -6.67 -12.27 -9.06
CA THR A 85 -5.55 -12.44 -8.14
C THR A 85 -5.19 -11.08 -7.57
N ARG A 86 -5.72 -10.77 -6.39
CA ARG A 86 -5.41 -9.49 -5.73
C ARG A 86 -3.95 -9.42 -5.29
N PHE A 87 -3.43 -8.21 -5.10
CA PHE A 87 -2.04 -7.99 -4.67
C PHE A 87 -1.70 -8.69 -3.35
N GLU A 88 -2.64 -8.77 -2.40
CA GLU A 88 -2.46 -9.44 -1.10
C GLU A 88 -2.25 -10.96 -1.23
N HIS A 89 -2.60 -11.53 -2.39
CA HIS A 89 -2.44 -12.95 -2.71
C HIS A 89 -1.35 -13.20 -3.76
N GLY A 90 -0.40 -12.27 -3.90
CA GLY A 90 0.67 -12.37 -4.89
C GLY A 90 0.27 -11.93 -6.30
N GLY A 91 -0.83 -11.17 -6.41
CA GLY A 91 -1.20 -10.51 -7.65
C GLY A 91 -0.11 -9.55 -8.13
N VAL A 92 0.03 -9.47 -9.44
CA VAL A 92 1.01 -8.63 -10.13
C VAL A 92 0.25 -7.62 -10.98
N GLY A 93 0.74 -6.39 -11.03
CA GLY A 93 0.22 -5.35 -11.90
C GLY A 93 1.31 -4.67 -12.69
N HIS A 94 0.90 -3.78 -13.59
CA HIS A 94 1.79 -2.91 -14.34
C HIS A 94 1.28 -1.47 -14.32
N CYS A 95 2.21 -0.54 -14.43
CA CYS A 95 1.89 0.88 -14.52
C CYS A 95 1.22 1.22 -15.85
N LYS A 96 -0.08 1.48 -15.82
CA LYS A 96 -0.88 1.84 -16.99
C LYS A 96 -1.33 3.29 -16.91
N PRO A 97 -1.57 3.98 -18.04
CA PRO A 97 -2.09 5.34 -18.02
C PRO A 97 -3.40 5.37 -17.24
N ARG A 98 -3.50 6.32 -16.32
CA ARG A 98 -4.71 6.53 -15.52
C ARG A 98 -5.83 6.96 -16.46
N ASN A 99 -6.81 6.09 -16.70
CA ASN A 99 -7.96 6.44 -17.51
C ASN A 99 -8.71 7.59 -16.81
N ALA A 100 -8.94 8.71 -17.50
CA ALA A 100 -9.60 9.91 -16.97
C ALA A 100 -11.07 9.70 -16.51
N THR A 101 -11.57 8.47 -16.56
CA THR A 101 -12.97 8.07 -16.33
C THR A 101 -13.22 7.45 -14.94
N THR A 102 -12.37 7.72 -13.95
CA THR A 102 -12.69 7.51 -12.52
C THR A 102 -12.63 8.82 -11.73
N ASN A 103 -13.09 9.91 -12.36
CA ASN A 103 -13.59 11.07 -11.62
C ASN A 103 -14.98 10.73 -11.07
N SER A 104 -15.11 10.53 -9.73
CA SER A 104 -16.33 10.81 -8.91
C SER A 104 -16.70 9.85 -7.76
N SER A 105 -15.82 9.01 -7.19
CA SER A 105 -16.27 8.14 -6.06
C SER A 105 -15.42 8.08 -4.79
N ARG A 106 -14.52 9.04 -4.55
CA ARG A 106 -13.84 9.19 -3.23
C ARG A 106 -13.65 10.66 -2.84
N ARG A 107 -14.75 11.40 -2.78
CA ARG A 107 -14.82 12.66 -2.04
C ARG A 107 -16.14 12.72 -1.30
N SER A 108 -16.18 12.14 -0.10
CA SER A 108 -17.09 12.45 1.01
C SER A 108 -16.51 11.84 2.27
#